data_AF-A0A9W9ME17-F1
#
_entry.id   AF-A0A9W9ME17-F1
#
_cell.length_a   1.000
_cell.length_b   1.000
_cell.length_c   1.000
_cell.angle_alpha   90.00
_cell.angle_beta   90.00
_cell.angle_gamma   90.00
#
_symmetry.space_group_name_H-M   'P 1'
#
loop_
_entity.id
_entity.type
_entity.pdbx_description
1 polymer ?
#
loop_
_entity_poly.entity_id
_entity_poly.type
_entity_poly.pdbx_seq_one_letter_code
_entity_poly.pdbx_strand_id
1 'polypeptide(L)'
;MTETQDGVPLWLDIGVLDMATCKSLEGAMVDLWHCSATGSDSSFTELSPNTKFPALLSELGENVSDFEVGTTDIHTDSQTWLRGMWPTDKHGMMQMKTIFPAIHIHVQVDTDWTTQENGTLVFENTLSTGQLYFEEELEKKVMGPQLYTSHTQINRIQNYVDMEFSKGEMNGYNPVVSVVPVDDDDLNKGLIGYITIGVDTTAIEDEHWSAS
;
A
#
# COMPACT_ATOMS: atom_id res chain seq x y z
N MET A 1 7.98 0.15 -8.72
CA MET A 1 6.80 -0.73 -8.80
C MET A 1 5.81 -0.38 -9.92
N THR A 2 5.88 0.78 -10.59
CA THR A 2 4.85 1.24 -11.55
C THR A 2 4.55 0.33 -12.76
N GLU A 3 5.58 -0.32 -13.32
CA GLU A 3 5.50 -1.03 -14.59
C GLU A 3 4.83 -0.18 -15.69
N THR A 4 3.68 -0.61 -16.23
CA THR A 4 2.94 0.05 -17.32
C THR A 4 1.72 0.84 -16.84
N GLN A 5 1.54 1.05 -15.53
CA GLN A 5 0.36 1.72 -15.00
C GLN A 5 0.45 3.23 -15.17
N ASP A 6 -0.63 3.83 -15.67
CA ASP A 6 -0.76 5.27 -15.85
C ASP A 6 -1.24 5.94 -14.55
N GLY A 7 -0.64 7.09 -14.23
CA GLY A 7 -1.03 7.91 -13.09
C GLY A 7 -0.02 9.04 -12.84
N VAL A 8 -0.32 9.89 -11.87
CA VAL A 8 0.61 10.94 -11.43
C VAL A 8 1.82 10.29 -10.77
N PRO A 9 3.06 10.51 -11.23
CA PRO A 9 4.24 9.89 -10.63
C PRO A 9 4.38 10.26 -9.15
N LEU A 10 4.72 9.28 -8.31
CA LEU A 10 4.98 9.46 -6.88
C LEU A 10 6.33 8.84 -6.53
N TRP A 11 7.24 9.66 -6.00
CA TRP A 11 8.43 9.19 -5.30
C TRP A 11 8.10 9.17 -3.81
N LEU A 12 8.09 7.98 -3.20
CA LEU A 12 7.70 7.77 -1.81
C LEU A 12 8.92 7.36 -0.98
N ASP A 13 9.25 8.19 -0.01
CA ASP A 13 10.28 7.93 0.99
C ASP A 13 9.62 7.46 2.30
N ILE A 14 9.94 6.24 2.73
CA ILE A 14 9.45 5.65 3.97
C ILE A 14 10.63 5.45 4.92
N GLY A 15 10.59 6.17 6.04
CA GLY A 15 11.47 5.90 7.17
C GLY A 15 10.86 4.83 8.08
N VAL A 16 11.68 3.90 8.57
CA VAL A 16 11.30 2.92 9.59
C VAL A 16 12.14 3.14 10.83
N LEU A 17 11.47 3.23 11.97
CA LEU A 17 12.09 3.52 13.27
C LEU A 17 11.58 2.55 14.33
N ASP A 18 12.50 2.04 15.16
CA ASP A 18 12.15 1.27 16.35
C ASP A 18 11.64 2.20 17.44
N MET A 19 10.39 2.01 17.86
CA MET A 19 9.73 2.86 18.86
C MET A 19 10.35 2.75 20.25
N ALA A 20 10.97 1.61 20.60
CA ALA A 20 11.58 1.42 21.91
C ALA A 20 12.90 2.18 22.05
N THR A 21 13.65 2.30 20.95
CA THR A 21 14.99 2.91 20.96
C THR A 21 15.06 4.27 20.28
N CYS A 22 14.01 4.65 19.54
CA CYS A 22 13.96 5.84 18.67
C CYS A 22 15.09 5.89 17.64
N LYS A 23 15.58 4.73 17.20
CA LYS A 23 16.63 4.61 16.19
C LYS A 23 16.05 4.13 14.86
N SER A 24 16.67 4.56 13.78
CA SER A 24 16.39 4.03 12.45
C SER A 24 16.62 2.52 12.41
N LEU A 25 15.70 1.80 11.79
CA LEU A 25 15.78 0.35 11.64
C LEU A 25 16.34 0.02 10.26
N GLU A 26 17.62 -0.33 10.19
CA GLU A 26 18.29 -0.74 8.95
C GLU A 26 17.90 -2.18 8.57
N GLY A 27 17.70 -2.43 7.26
CA GLY A 27 17.48 -3.76 6.73
C GLY A 27 16.06 -4.30 6.90
N ALA A 28 15.14 -3.57 7.54
CA ALA A 28 13.72 -3.91 7.53
C ALA A 28 13.18 -3.88 6.08
N MET A 29 12.50 -4.94 5.65
CA MET A 29 11.81 -4.97 4.37
C MET A 29 10.53 -4.13 4.49
N VAL A 30 10.30 -3.24 3.52
CA VAL A 30 9.03 -2.52 3.41
C VAL A 30 8.36 -3.00 2.13
N ASP A 31 7.24 -3.71 2.27
CA ASP A 31 6.39 -4.15 1.15
C ASP A 31 5.25 -3.15 0.94
N LEU A 32 4.99 -2.81 -0.31
CA LEU A 32 3.95 -1.88 -0.72
C LEU A 32 3.11 -2.49 -1.83
N TRP A 33 1.79 -2.35 -1.70
CA TRP A 33 0.86 -2.62 -2.78
C TRP A 33 -0.29 -1.61 -2.79
N HIS A 34 -0.80 -1.28 -3.97
CA HIS A 34 -1.97 -0.42 -4.08
C HIS A 34 -2.67 -0.56 -5.43
N CYS A 35 -3.92 -0.12 -5.48
CA CYS A 35 -4.69 -0.10 -6.72
C CYS A 35 -4.13 0.90 -7.72
N SER A 36 -4.40 0.66 -9.01
CA SER A 36 -4.20 1.61 -10.09
C SER A 36 -5.01 2.90 -9.90
N ALA A 37 -4.76 3.91 -10.74
CA ALA A 37 -5.52 5.16 -10.74
C ALA A 37 -7.05 4.97 -10.90
N THR A 38 -7.48 3.82 -11.44
CA THR A 38 -8.90 3.47 -11.62
C THR A 38 -9.41 2.48 -10.58
N GLY A 39 -8.62 2.12 -9.56
CA GLY A 39 -9.04 1.23 -8.48
C GLY A 39 -8.97 -0.27 -8.81
N SER A 40 -8.20 -0.67 -9.83
CA SER A 40 -7.94 -2.09 -10.10
C SER A 40 -6.68 -2.54 -9.38
N ASP A 41 -6.65 -3.78 -8.89
CA ASP A 41 -5.48 -4.38 -8.27
C ASP A 41 -4.80 -5.39 -9.20
N SER A 42 -3.47 -5.43 -9.15
CA SER A 42 -2.69 -6.47 -9.82
C SER A 42 -3.00 -7.82 -9.19
N SER A 43 -2.88 -8.86 -10.01
CA SER A 43 -3.28 -10.23 -9.69
C SER A 43 -4.78 -10.51 -9.64
N PHE A 44 -5.61 -9.48 -9.79
CA PHE A 44 -7.08 -9.56 -9.79
C PHE A 44 -7.69 -8.93 -11.05
N THR A 45 -6.98 -8.96 -12.18
CA THR A 45 -7.35 -8.16 -13.37
C THR A 45 -8.60 -8.65 -14.08
N GLU A 46 -9.04 -9.89 -13.84
CA GLU A 46 -10.30 -10.42 -14.35
C GLU A 46 -11.50 -10.06 -13.45
N LEU A 47 -11.25 -9.50 -12.26
CA LEU A 47 -12.28 -9.12 -11.31
C LEU A 47 -12.70 -7.66 -11.49
N SER A 48 -14.00 -7.41 -11.33
CA SER A 48 -14.53 -6.06 -11.40
C SER A 48 -14.19 -5.30 -10.12
N PRO A 49 -13.56 -4.11 -10.20
CA PRO A 49 -13.35 -3.26 -9.03
C PRO A 49 -14.67 -2.69 -8.47
N ASN A 50 -15.80 -2.97 -9.14
CA ASN A 50 -17.13 -2.57 -8.68
C ASN A 50 -17.80 -3.55 -7.72
N THR A 51 -17.29 -4.78 -7.63
CA THR A 51 -17.90 -5.82 -6.82
C THR A 51 -17.31 -5.77 -5.41
N LYS A 52 -18.16 -5.55 -4.41
CA LYS A 52 -17.73 -5.57 -3.00
C LYS A 52 -17.21 -6.96 -2.63
N PHE A 53 -16.17 -7.02 -1.80
CA PHE A 53 -15.49 -8.26 -1.44
C PHE A 53 -16.42 -9.41 -0.98
N PRO A 54 -17.43 -9.21 -0.09
CA PRO A 54 -18.33 -10.31 0.28
C PRO A 54 -19.19 -10.83 -0.88
N ALA A 55 -19.57 -9.96 -1.82
CA ALA A 55 -20.31 -10.36 -3.02
C ALA A 55 -19.40 -11.10 -4.00
N LEU A 56 -18.15 -10.64 -4.15
CA LEU A 56 -17.13 -11.31 -4.95
C LEU A 56 -16.88 -12.74 -4.45
N LEU A 57 -16.65 -12.93 -3.14
CA LEU A 57 -16.47 -14.28 -2.58
C LEU A 57 -17.68 -15.18 -2.88
N SER A 58 -18.89 -14.66 -2.69
CA SER A 58 -20.11 -15.40 -3.00
C SER A 58 -20.23 -15.77 -4.49
N GLU A 59 -19.74 -14.92 -5.41
CA GLU A 59 -19.72 -15.21 -6.85
C GLU A 59 -18.69 -16.30 -7.21
N LEU A 60 -17.58 -16.35 -6.46
CA LEU A 60 -16.55 -17.40 -6.58
C LEU A 60 -16.94 -18.72 -5.91
N GLY A 61 -18.08 -18.78 -5.20
CA GLY A 61 -18.51 -19.95 -4.44
C GLY A 61 -17.85 -20.08 -3.07
N GLU A 62 -17.17 -19.04 -2.62
CA GLU A 62 -16.51 -18.96 -1.32
C GLU A 62 -17.40 -18.26 -0.29
N ASN A 63 -17.20 -18.58 0.98
CA ASN A 63 -17.86 -17.90 2.09
C ASN A 63 -16.85 -17.03 2.84
N VAL A 64 -17.28 -15.83 3.24
CA VAL A 64 -16.43 -14.92 4.04
C VAL A 64 -15.97 -15.54 5.37
N SER A 65 -16.74 -16.48 5.93
CA SER A 65 -16.33 -17.21 7.14
C SER A 65 -15.17 -18.18 6.91
N ASP A 66 -14.96 -18.59 5.65
CA ASP A 66 -14.02 -19.63 5.26
C ASP A 66 -12.79 -19.02 4.56
N PHE A 67 -12.80 -17.68 4.36
CA PHE A 67 -11.67 -16.94 3.82
C PHE A 67 -10.56 -16.84 4.86
N GLU A 68 -9.42 -17.43 4.55
CA GLU A 68 -8.20 -17.38 5.36
C GLU A 68 -7.14 -16.55 4.61
N VAL A 69 -6.72 -15.44 5.22
CA VAL A 69 -5.65 -14.59 4.68
C VAL A 69 -4.38 -15.41 4.51
N GLY A 70 -3.73 -15.29 3.35
CA GLY A 70 -2.51 -16.03 3.01
C GLY A 70 -2.72 -17.50 2.63
N THR A 71 -3.94 -18.03 2.73
CA THR A 71 -4.25 -19.44 2.39
C THR A 71 -5.27 -19.53 1.25
N THR A 72 -6.37 -18.76 1.32
CA THR A 72 -7.41 -18.78 0.30
C THR A 72 -6.95 -18.01 -0.94
N ASP A 73 -6.61 -18.73 -2.00
CA ASP A 73 -6.17 -18.13 -3.26
C ASP A 73 -7.37 -17.74 -4.15
N ILE A 74 -7.51 -16.44 -4.37
CA ILE A 74 -8.51 -15.83 -5.26
C ILE A 74 -7.87 -15.03 -6.40
N HIS A 75 -6.56 -15.19 -6.64
CA HIS A 75 -5.86 -14.50 -7.71
C HIS A 75 -6.35 -14.98 -9.08
N THR A 76 -6.51 -14.06 -10.02
CA THR A 76 -6.95 -14.36 -11.39
C THR A 76 -5.80 -14.43 -12.38
N ASP A 77 -4.66 -13.84 -12.05
CA ASP A 77 -3.48 -13.75 -12.91
C ASP A 77 -2.20 -13.51 -12.10
N SER A 78 -1.06 -13.42 -12.79
CA SER A 78 0.27 -13.22 -12.20
C SER A 78 0.84 -11.81 -12.45
N GLN A 79 -0.01 -10.79 -12.65
CA GLN A 79 0.46 -9.41 -12.80
C GLN A 79 0.98 -8.88 -11.45
N THR A 80 2.03 -8.05 -11.48
CA THR A 80 2.70 -7.55 -10.26
C THR A 80 2.78 -6.03 -10.19
N TRP A 81 2.17 -5.32 -11.13
CA TRP A 81 2.29 -3.87 -11.18
C TRP A 81 1.75 -3.24 -9.89
N LEU A 82 2.35 -2.13 -9.48
CA LEU A 82 2.02 -1.44 -8.22
C LEU A 82 2.14 -2.35 -6.98
N ARG A 83 3.01 -3.36 -7.06
CA ARG A 83 3.53 -4.11 -5.92
C ARG A 83 5.05 -4.00 -5.90
N GLY A 84 5.64 -3.88 -4.73
CA GLY A 84 7.08 -3.79 -4.63
C GLY A 84 7.57 -3.65 -3.21
N MET A 85 8.66 -4.35 -2.94
CA MET A 85 9.31 -4.37 -1.64
C MET A 85 10.78 -4.00 -1.77
N TRP A 86 11.31 -3.30 -0.78
CA TRP A 86 12.73 -2.98 -0.73
C TRP A 86 13.21 -2.81 0.72
N PRO A 87 14.42 -3.28 1.05
CA PRO A 87 14.95 -3.10 2.39
C PRO A 87 15.35 -1.64 2.63
N THR A 88 15.14 -1.20 3.86
CA THR A 88 15.63 0.08 4.37
C THR A 88 17.16 0.12 4.42
N ASP A 89 17.72 1.29 4.15
CA ASP A 89 19.16 1.53 4.23
C ASP A 89 19.65 1.74 5.68
N LYS A 90 20.94 2.09 5.84
CA LYS A 90 21.57 2.39 7.14
C LYS A 90 20.94 3.54 7.93
N HIS A 91 20.09 4.33 7.28
CA HIS A 91 19.32 5.42 7.89
C HIS A 91 17.87 5.02 8.14
N GLY A 92 17.51 3.74 7.94
CA GLY A 92 16.15 3.24 8.05
C GLY A 92 15.24 3.73 6.93
N MET A 93 15.80 4.15 5.79
CA MET A 93 15.03 4.75 4.71
C MET A 93 14.87 3.78 3.54
N MET A 94 13.65 3.69 3.02
CA MET A 94 13.31 3.04 1.76
C MET A 94 12.73 4.09 0.81
N GLN A 95 13.14 4.06 -0.46
CA GLN A 95 12.53 4.88 -1.51
C GLN A 95 11.90 3.99 -2.58
N MET A 96 10.66 4.29 -2.93
CA MET A 96 9.93 3.60 -3.99
C MET A 96 9.38 4.59 -5.01
N LYS A 97 9.51 4.27 -6.30
CA LYS A 97 8.83 5.00 -7.37
C LYS A 97 7.56 4.25 -7.78
N THR A 98 6.43 4.95 -7.65
CA THR A 98 5.08 4.47 -8.00
C THR A 98 4.25 5.57 -8.69
N ILE A 99 2.93 5.38 -8.77
CA ILE A 99 1.94 6.41 -9.11
C ILE A 99 1.07 6.72 -7.89
N PHE A 100 0.48 7.91 -7.84
CA PHE A 100 -0.52 8.26 -6.84
C PHE A 100 -1.73 7.30 -6.95
N PRO A 101 -2.15 6.64 -5.85
CA PRO A 101 -3.18 5.60 -5.90
C PRO A 101 -4.59 6.17 -6.07
N ALA A 102 -5.58 5.31 -6.30
CA ALA A 102 -6.99 5.71 -6.31
C ALA A 102 -7.55 6.07 -4.93
N ILE A 103 -7.00 5.50 -3.84
CA ILE A 103 -7.46 5.76 -2.45
C ILE A 103 -6.26 5.79 -1.50
N HIS A 104 -5.62 4.65 -1.26
CA HIS A 104 -4.55 4.50 -0.27
C HIS A 104 -3.45 3.57 -0.78
N ILE A 105 -2.35 3.47 -0.03
CA ILE A 105 -1.28 2.50 -0.25
C ILE A 105 -1.23 1.54 0.93
N HIS A 106 -1.29 0.24 0.68
CA HIS A 106 -1.03 -0.72 1.74
C HIS A 106 0.47 -0.85 1.98
N VAL A 107 0.84 -1.06 3.24
CA VAL A 107 2.24 -1.22 3.65
C VAL A 107 2.37 -2.35 4.66
N GLN A 108 3.41 -3.15 4.52
CA GLN A 108 3.86 -4.09 5.52
C GLN A 108 5.34 -3.90 5.81
N VAL A 109 5.74 -4.06 7.08
CA VAL A 109 7.13 -3.97 7.52
C VAL A 109 7.55 -5.30 8.12
N ASP A 110 8.59 -5.91 7.54
CA ASP A 110 9.10 -7.21 7.95
C ASP A 110 10.58 -7.15 8.37
N THR A 111 10.96 -8.01 9.32
CA THR A 111 12.37 -8.26 9.68
C THR A 111 12.68 -9.76 9.58
N ASP A 112 13.96 -10.08 9.77
CA ASP A 112 14.45 -11.47 9.77
C ASP A 112 14.06 -12.22 8.49
N TRP A 113 14.26 -11.54 7.37
CA TRP A 113 13.95 -12.07 6.05
C TRP A 113 15.19 -12.63 5.36
N THR A 114 14.99 -13.63 4.51
CA THR A 114 16.04 -14.25 3.72
C THR A 114 15.60 -14.47 2.28
N THR A 115 16.57 -14.68 1.38
CA THR A 115 16.30 -15.06 -0.01
C THR A 115 16.71 -16.51 -0.21
N GLN A 116 15.79 -17.33 -0.70
CA GLN A 116 16.07 -18.70 -1.11
C GLN A 116 16.89 -18.75 -2.42
N GLU A 117 17.46 -19.90 -2.75
CA GLU A 117 18.27 -20.08 -3.97
C GLU A 117 17.50 -19.76 -5.27
N ASN A 118 16.19 -19.93 -5.27
CA ASN A 118 15.31 -19.64 -6.39
C ASN A 118 14.88 -18.15 -6.47
N GLY A 119 15.34 -17.31 -5.55
CA GLY A 119 14.97 -15.89 -5.47
C GLY A 119 13.72 -15.60 -4.65
N THR A 120 13.02 -16.61 -4.11
CA THR A 120 11.86 -16.41 -3.23
C THR A 120 12.31 -15.78 -1.91
N LEU A 121 11.62 -14.72 -1.49
CA LEU A 121 11.81 -14.11 -0.19
C LEU A 121 11.02 -14.87 0.87
N VAL A 122 11.62 -15.05 2.04
CA VAL A 122 10.99 -15.66 3.20
C VAL A 122 11.07 -14.66 4.33
N PHE A 123 9.93 -14.35 4.92
CA PHE A 123 9.80 -13.42 6.05
C PHE A 123 9.51 -14.25 7.30
N GLU A 124 10.32 -14.07 8.34
CA GLU A 124 10.07 -14.73 9.63
C GLU A 124 9.19 -13.85 10.54
N ASN A 125 9.39 -12.53 10.50
CA ASN A 125 8.74 -11.59 11.41
C ASN A 125 8.04 -10.46 10.66
N THR A 126 6.71 -10.46 10.63
CA THR A 126 5.91 -9.28 10.28
C THR A 126 5.80 -8.38 11.51
N LEU A 127 6.24 -7.12 11.43
CA LEU A 127 6.21 -6.17 12.56
C LEU A 127 5.05 -5.19 12.52
N SER A 128 4.50 -4.93 11.33
CA SER A 128 3.40 -3.98 11.17
C SER A 128 2.73 -4.16 9.82
N THR A 129 1.40 -4.20 9.85
CA THR A 129 0.54 -4.12 8.66
C THR A 129 -0.33 -2.86 8.74
N GLY A 130 -0.40 -2.08 7.66
CA GLY A 130 -1.14 -0.82 7.67
C GLY A 130 -1.52 -0.28 6.30
N GLN A 131 -2.11 0.92 6.31
CA GLN A 131 -2.49 1.68 5.13
C GLN A 131 -1.99 3.13 5.27
N LEU A 132 -1.45 3.66 4.17
CA LEU A 132 -0.96 5.03 4.03
C LEU A 132 -1.98 5.84 3.22
N TYR A 133 -2.29 7.03 3.72
CA TYR A 133 -3.31 7.90 3.14
C TYR A 133 -2.71 9.24 2.72
N PHE A 134 -3.50 10.04 2.02
CA PHE A 134 -3.13 11.37 1.58
C PHE A 134 -4.15 12.40 2.05
N GLU A 135 -3.72 13.64 2.23
CA GLU A 135 -4.61 14.74 2.59
C GLU A 135 -5.76 14.89 1.58
N GLU A 136 -7.00 14.98 2.08
CA GLU A 136 -8.22 15.02 1.26
C GLU A 136 -8.20 16.15 0.22
N GLU A 137 -7.61 17.29 0.56
CA GLU A 137 -7.47 18.43 -0.37
C GLU A 137 -6.46 18.17 -1.49
N LEU A 138 -5.44 17.32 -1.25
CA LEU A 138 -4.53 16.87 -2.29
C LEU A 138 -5.21 15.83 -3.17
N GLU A 139 -5.89 14.84 -2.59
CA GLU A 139 -6.62 13.81 -3.32
C GLU A 139 -7.61 14.42 -4.31
N LYS A 140 -8.42 15.40 -3.88
CA LYS A 140 -9.36 16.12 -4.76
C LYS A 140 -8.67 16.77 -5.96
N LYS A 141 -7.45 17.29 -5.79
CA LYS A 141 -6.69 17.94 -6.87
C LYS A 141 -6.11 16.90 -7.82
N VAL A 142 -5.47 15.86 -7.29
CA VAL A 142 -4.81 14.81 -8.08
C VAL A 142 -5.81 13.93 -8.81
N MET A 143 -6.99 13.70 -8.23
CA MET A 143 -8.03 12.84 -8.79
C MET A 143 -9.02 13.60 -9.69
N GLY A 144 -8.90 14.91 -9.84
CA GLY A 144 -9.71 15.71 -10.76
C GLY A 144 -9.47 15.47 -12.28
N PRO A 145 -8.25 15.13 -12.75
CA PRO A 145 -7.97 14.80 -14.15
C PRO A 145 -8.66 13.52 -14.63
N GLN A 146 -8.87 13.43 -15.95
CA GLN A 146 -9.62 12.34 -16.60
C GLN A 146 -9.06 10.92 -16.31
N LEU A 147 -7.76 10.79 -16.05
CA LEU A 147 -7.14 9.51 -15.70
C LEU A 147 -7.79 8.87 -14.46
N TYR A 148 -8.03 9.67 -13.42
CA TYR A 148 -8.60 9.22 -12.14
C TYR A 148 -10.14 9.26 -12.12
N THR A 149 -10.76 10.11 -12.95
CA THR A 149 -12.24 10.21 -13.01
C THR A 149 -12.87 9.27 -14.05
N SER A 150 -12.10 8.39 -14.68
CA SER A 150 -12.61 7.49 -15.72
C SER A 150 -13.50 6.37 -15.14
N HIS A 151 -13.24 5.97 -13.90
CA HIS A 151 -14.08 5.04 -13.15
C HIS A 151 -15.17 5.82 -12.40
N THR A 152 -16.44 5.65 -12.80
CA THR A 152 -17.58 6.48 -12.31
C THR A 152 -18.67 5.68 -11.59
N GLN A 153 -18.52 4.36 -11.56
CA GLN A 153 -19.50 3.42 -11.03
C GLN A 153 -19.51 3.37 -9.50
N ILE A 154 -18.39 3.73 -8.86
CA ILE A 154 -18.25 3.85 -7.41
C ILE A 154 -17.80 5.27 -7.06
N ASN A 155 -18.44 5.85 -6.04
CA ASN A 155 -17.95 7.07 -5.42
C ASN A 155 -16.75 6.74 -4.53
N ARG A 156 -15.68 7.51 -4.67
CA ARG A 156 -14.53 7.43 -3.77
C ARG A 156 -14.96 7.62 -2.31
N ILE A 157 -14.48 6.74 -1.43
CA ILE A 157 -14.62 6.90 0.02
C ILE A 157 -13.61 7.94 0.47
N GLN A 158 -14.07 8.96 1.18
CA GLN A 158 -13.20 9.99 1.77
C GLN A 158 -12.61 9.49 3.09
N ASN A 159 -11.41 9.95 3.45
CA ASN A 159 -10.69 9.47 4.63
C ASN A 159 -11.55 9.49 5.91
N TYR A 160 -12.34 10.54 6.14
CA TYR A 160 -13.18 10.66 7.34
C TYR A 160 -14.36 9.68 7.41
N VAL A 161 -14.69 9.01 6.31
CA VAL A 161 -15.70 7.95 6.23
C VAL A 161 -15.07 6.56 6.25
N ASP A 162 -13.77 6.48 5.97
CA ASP A 162 -13.02 5.24 5.94
C ASP A 162 -12.75 4.72 7.36
N MET A 163 -13.20 3.48 7.62
CA MET A 163 -13.08 2.86 8.94
C MET A 163 -11.64 2.43 9.24
N GLU A 164 -10.84 2.08 8.22
CA GLU A 164 -9.43 1.72 8.38
C GLU A 164 -8.57 2.96 8.61
N PHE A 165 -8.91 4.08 7.96
CA PHE A 165 -8.27 5.38 8.25
C PHE A 165 -8.43 5.75 9.72
N SER A 166 -9.66 5.63 10.24
CA SER A 166 -9.98 5.92 11.64
C SER A 166 -9.19 5.05 12.63
N LYS A 167 -8.89 3.80 12.26
CA LYS A 167 -8.03 2.91 13.07
C LYS A 167 -6.57 3.36 13.04
N GLY A 168 -6.10 3.81 11.87
CA GLY A 168 -4.74 4.31 11.67
C GLY A 168 -4.42 5.60 12.44
N GLU A 169 -5.44 6.36 12.86
CA GLU A 169 -5.27 7.57 13.71
C GLU A 169 -5.36 7.28 15.22
N MET A 170 -5.60 6.03 15.63
CA MET A 170 -5.69 5.69 17.05
C MET A 170 -4.33 5.85 17.75
N ASN A 171 -4.36 6.06 19.07
CA ASN A 171 -3.16 6.08 19.92
C ASN A 171 -2.08 7.10 19.51
N GLY A 172 -2.44 8.12 18.73
CA GLY A 172 -1.53 9.18 18.29
C GLY A 172 -0.72 8.86 17.03
N TYR A 173 -1.03 7.76 16.33
CA TYR A 173 -0.50 7.47 15.01
C TYR A 173 -1.08 8.42 13.95
N ASN A 174 -0.34 8.63 12.88
CA ASN A 174 -0.79 9.41 11.73
C ASN A 174 -0.35 8.70 10.44
N PRO A 175 -1.29 8.13 9.67
CA PRO A 175 -0.98 7.40 8.44
C PRO A 175 -0.94 8.31 7.21
N VAL A 176 -1.05 9.64 7.38
CA VAL A 176 -1.11 10.59 6.26
C VAL A 176 0.30 10.94 5.78
N VAL A 177 0.57 10.60 4.52
CA VAL A 177 1.83 10.92 3.82
C VAL A 177 1.93 12.42 3.61
N SER A 178 3.04 13.02 4.02
CA SER A 178 3.35 14.40 3.68
C SER A 178 3.81 14.48 2.23
N VAL A 179 3.22 15.37 1.44
CA VAL A 179 3.50 15.45 0.00
C VAL A 179 3.89 16.85 -0.42
N VAL A 180 4.91 16.92 -1.27
CA VAL A 180 5.35 18.14 -1.97
C VAL A 180 5.30 17.87 -3.48
N PRO A 181 4.68 18.76 -4.28
CA PRO A 181 4.70 18.60 -5.72
C PRO A 181 6.11 18.84 -6.28
N VAL A 182 6.46 18.13 -7.35
CA VAL A 182 7.70 18.38 -8.09
C VAL A 182 7.65 19.74 -8.80
N ASP A 183 6.45 20.17 -9.17
CA ASP A 183 6.15 21.46 -9.79
C ASP A 183 4.83 22.00 -9.21
N ASP A 184 4.89 23.18 -8.59
CA ASP A 184 3.75 23.78 -7.89
C ASP A 184 2.56 24.10 -8.82
N ASP A 185 2.80 24.24 -10.12
CA ASP A 185 1.78 24.61 -11.13
C ASP A 185 1.23 23.39 -11.88
N ASP A 186 1.91 22.25 -11.85
CA ASP A 186 1.52 21.04 -12.59
C ASP A 186 1.81 19.73 -11.83
N LEU A 187 0.78 19.26 -11.10
CA LEU A 187 0.85 18.02 -10.34
C LEU A 187 1.16 16.79 -11.22
N ASN A 188 0.89 16.82 -12.52
CA ASN A 188 1.16 15.67 -13.41
C ASN A 188 2.66 15.41 -13.61
N LYS A 189 3.52 16.40 -13.29
CA LYS A 189 4.98 16.20 -13.30
C LYS A 189 5.46 15.33 -12.15
N GLY A 190 4.60 15.13 -11.15
CA GLY A 190 4.78 14.18 -10.07
C GLY A 190 4.87 14.80 -8.69
N LEU A 191 4.97 13.92 -7.71
CA LEU A 191 4.86 14.22 -6.29
C LEU A 191 6.00 13.53 -5.53
N ILE A 192 6.49 14.18 -4.48
CA ILE A 192 7.42 13.60 -3.52
C ILE A 192 6.65 13.43 -2.22
N GLY A 193 6.45 12.18 -1.81
CA GLY A 193 5.82 11.80 -0.56
C GLY A 193 6.87 11.34 0.46
N TYR A 194 6.67 11.68 1.73
CA TYR A 194 7.50 11.16 2.82
C TYR A 194 6.66 10.85 4.05
N ILE A 195 7.00 9.76 4.73
CA ILE A 195 6.39 9.33 5.98
C ILE A 195 7.40 8.54 6.84
N THR A 196 7.16 8.47 8.14
CA THR A 196 7.94 7.62 9.05
C THR A 196 6.99 6.68 9.78
N ILE A 197 7.30 5.38 9.73
CA ILE A 197 6.58 4.32 10.41
C ILE A 197 7.38 3.94 11.66
N GLY A 198 6.77 4.10 12.82
CA GLY A 198 7.28 3.55 14.07
C GLY A 198 6.82 2.12 14.22
N VAL A 199 7.76 1.19 14.42
CA VAL A 199 7.48 -0.23 14.64
C VAL A 199 7.92 -0.67 16.03
N ASP A 200 7.18 -1.61 16.63
CA ASP A 200 7.60 -2.35 17.81
C ASP A 200 8.24 -3.65 17.34
N THR A 201 9.57 -3.76 17.47
CA THR A 201 10.33 -4.93 17.01
C THR A 201 10.03 -6.21 17.79
N THR A 202 9.20 -6.13 18.83
CA THR A 202 8.74 -7.28 19.64
C THR A 202 7.29 -7.68 19.36
N ALA A 203 6.54 -6.87 18.61
CA ALA A 203 5.15 -7.13 18.25
C ALA A 203 5.05 -7.89 16.92
N ILE A 204 5.52 -9.14 16.92
CA ILE A 204 5.48 -9.99 15.73
C ILE A 204 4.03 -10.42 15.47
N GLU A 205 3.52 -10.12 14.28
CA GLU A 205 2.19 -10.51 13.80
C GLU A 205 2.24 -11.89 13.13
N ASP A 206 1.22 -12.72 13.37
CA ASP A 206 1.08 -14.03 12.74
C ASP A 206 0.48 -13.93 11.31
N GLU A 207 -0.18 -12.81 10.99
CA GLU A 207 -0.82 -12.58 9.70
C GLU A 207 0.18 -11.98 8.70
N HIS A 208 0.28 -12.58 7.51
CA HIS A 208 1.16 -12.13 6.44
C HIS A 208 0.34 -11.94 5.17
N TRP A 209 0.22 -10.70 4.71
CA TRP A 209 -0.40 -10.39 3.43
C TRP A 209 0.67 -10.47 2.34
N SER A 210 0.87 -11.65 1.74
CA SER A 210 1.80 -11.74 0.62
C SER A 210 1.19 -11.08 -0.63
N ALA A 211 1.94 -10.15 -1.22
CA ALA A 211 1.62 -9.55 -2.50
C ALA A 211 2.03 -10.44 -3.69
N SER A 212 2.58 -11.63 -3.43
CA SER A 212 3.17 -12.57 -4.39
C SER A 212 2.81 -14.02 -4.10
#